data_AF-A0AAV3YU87-F1
#
_entry.id   AF-A0AAV3YU87-F1
#
_cell.length_a   1.000
_cell.length_b   1.000
_cell.length_c   1.000
_cell.angle_alpha   90.00
_cell.angle_beta   90.00
_cell.angle_gamma   90.00
#
_symmetry.space_group_name_H-M   'P 1'
#
loop_
_entity.id
_entity.type
_entity.pdbx_description
1 polymer ?
#
loop_
_entity_poly.entity_id
_entity_poly.type
_entity_poly.pdbx_seq_one_letter_code
_entity_poly.pdbx_strand_id
1 'polypeptide(L)'
;MWFMRRMMRISWIEKKSNELVLKDANLERSLIKTIRQRQLKFLGHTCRHKGLEHLAITGEIEGKDSRGKQRITFIENLKSWAIGKSSNNNFIRLTENRFEWGNMIANV
;
A
#
# COMPACT_ATOMS: atom_id res chain seq x y z
N MET A 1 -8.03 -16.22 -8.78
CA MET A 1 -8.35 -16.59 -10.18
C MET A 1 -8.87 -18.02 -10.34
N TRP A 2 -8.17 -19.02 -9.80
CA TRP A 2 -8.59 -20.42 -9.91
C TRP A 2 -10.02 -20.67 -9.39
N PHE A 3 -10.35 -20.16 -8.19
CA PHE A 3 -11.68 -20.30 -7.60
C PHE A 3 -12.80 -19.78 -8.52
N MET A 4 -12.63 -18.57 -9.09
CA MET A 4 -13.59 -17.97 -10.02
C MET A 4 -13.78 -18.82 -11.28
N ARG A 5 -12.68 -19.27 -11.88
CA ARG A 5 -12.71 -20.11 -13.09
C ARG A 5 -13.41 -21.44 -12.84
N ARG A 6 -13.20 -22.03 -11.66
CA ARG A 6 -13.87 -23.27 -11.24
C ARG A 6 -15.38 -23.07 -11.05
N MET A 7 -15.77 -21.99 -10.36
CA MET A 7 -17.18 -21.68 -10.08
C MET A 7 -17.97 -21.40 -11.37
N MET A 8 -17.39 -20.62 -12.29
CA MET A 8 -18.00 -20.27 -13.58
C MET A 8 -17.75 -21.31 -14.67
N ARG A 9 -17.13 -22.45 -14.33
CA ARG A 9 -16.84 -23.58 -15.24
C ARG A 9 -16.07 -23.18 -16.50
N ILE A 10 -15.18 -22.20 -16.41
CA ILE A 10 -14.36 -21.73 -17.54
C ILE A 10 -13.32 -22.79 -17.86
N SER A 11 -13.34 -23.30 -19.10
CA SER A 11 -12.33 -24.22 -19.59
C SER A 11 -10.99 -23.51 -19.76
N TRP A 12 -9.89 -24.22 -19.48
CA TRP A 12 -8.54 -23.70 -19.75
C TRP A 12 -8.29 -23.51 -21.25
N ILE A 13 -9.02 -24.25 -22.10
CA ILE A 13 -8.93 -24.20 -23.57
C ILE A 13 -9.36 -22.83 -24.09
N GLU A 14 -10.33 -22.18 -23.43
CA GLU A 14 -10.83 -20.85 -23.81
C GLU A 14 -9.77 -19.76 -23.67
N LYS A 15 -8.68 -19.99 -22.90
CA LYS A 15 -7.60 -19.03 -22.63
C LYS A 15 -8.09 -17.62 -22.26
N LYS A 16 -9.26 -17.53 -21.63
CA LYS A 16 -9.92 -16.26 -21.27
C LYS A 16 -9.03 -15.44 -20.34
N SER A 17 -8.85 -14.15 -20.61
CA SER A 17 -7.98 -13.28 -19.80
C SER A 17 -8.52 -13.15 -18.36
N ASN A 18 -7.62 -12.94 -17.39
CA ASN A 18 -8.03 -12.77 -15.99
C ASN A 18 -8.94 -11.55 -15.76
N GLU A 19 -8.79 -10.52 -16.58
CA GLU A 19 -9.61 -9.31 -16.51
C GLU A 19 -11.05 -9.56 -16.94
N LEU A 20 -11.26 -10.30 -18.03
CA LEU A 20 -12.60 -10.68 -18.47
C LEU A 20 -13.29 -11.58 -17.45
N VAL A 21 -12.57 -12.54 -16.87
CA VAL A 21 -13.12 -13.42 -15.83
C VAL A 21 -13.56 -12.64 -14.59
N LEU A 22 -12.82 -11.60 -14.20
CA LEU A 22 -13.20 -10.73 -13.09
C LEU A 22 -14.41 -9.84 -13.44
N LYS A 23 -14.46 -9.33 -14.68
CA LYS A 23 -15.58 -8.54 -15.20
C LYS A 23 -16.88 -9.36 -15.21
N ASP A 24 -16.83 -10.58 -15.73
CA ASP A 24 -17.99 -11.49 -15.78
C ASP A 24 -18.48 -11.87 -14.37
N ALA A 25 -17.54 -12.05 -13.44
CA ALA A 25 -17.86 -12.33 -12.04
C ALA A 25 -18.26 -11.08 -11.24
N ASN A 26 -18.31 -9.91 -11.88
CA ASN A 26 -18.56 -8.60 -11.28
C ASN A 26 -17.71 -8.33 -10.01
N LEU A 27 -16.42 -8.68 -10.08
CA LEU A 27 -15.48 -8.59 -8.96
C LEU A 27 -14.31 -7.69 -9.28
N GLU A 28 -14.01 -6.80 -8.33
CA GLU A 28 -12.83 -5.94 -8.39
C GLU A 28 -11.63 -6.56 -7.67
N ARG A 29 -10.41 -6.21 -8.09
CA ARG A 29 -9.18 -6.63 -7.41
C ARG A 29 -9.03 -5.90 -6.07
N SER A 30 -9.64 -6.44 -5.02
CA SER A 30 -9.63 -5.86 -3.67
C SER A 30 -8.35 -6.12 -2.85
N LEU A 31 -7.52 -7.09 -3.25
CA LEU A 31 -6.37 -7.49 -2.45
C LEU A 31 -5.33 -6.37 -2.32
N ILE A 32 -4.97 -5.73 -3.44
CA ILE A 32 -3.95 -4.67 -3.41
C ILE A 32 -4.45 -3.45 -2.62
N LYS A 33 -5.74 -3.13 -2.74
CA LYS A 33 -6.41 -2.09 -1.95
C LYS A 33 -6.34 -2.42 -0.45
N THR A 34 -6.69 -3.64 -0.08
CA THR A 34 -6.63 -4.13 1.30
C THR A 34 -5.20 -4.06 1.86
N ILE A 35 -4.19 -4.49 1.10
CA ILE A 35 -2.79 -4.44 1.52
C ILE A 35 -2.36 -3.00 1.76
N ARG A 36 -2.64 -2.10 0.81
CA ARG A 36 -2.29 -0.67 0.92
C ARG A 36 -2.95 -0.01 2.12
N GLN A 37 -4.24 -0.27 2.34
CA GLN A 37 -4.96 0.24 3.51
C GLN A 37 -4.35 -0.26 4.82
N ARG A 38 -3.94 -1.54 4.90
CA ARG A 38 -3.26 -2.10 6.08
C ARG A 38 -1.90 -1.45 6.31
N GLN A 39 -1.11 -1.24 5.26
CA GLN A 39 0.19 -0.58 5.36
C GLN A 39 0.07 0.85 5.89
N LEU A 40 -0.91 1.62 5.41
CA LEU A 40 -1.16 2.99 5.90
C LEU A 40 -1.69 3.01 7.34
N LYS A 41 -2.58 2.08 7.70
CA LYS A 41 -3.04 1.93 9.09
C LYS A 41 -1.87 1.64 10.03
N PHE A 42 -0.97 0.74 9.62
CA PHE A 42 0.24 0.42 10.36
C PHE A 42 1.15 1.64 10.53
N LEU A 43 1.47 2.35 9.44
CA LEU A 43 2.29 3.56 9.51
C LEU A 43 1.67 4.62 10.43
N GLY A 44 0.36 4.87 10.29
CA GLY A 44 -0.33 5.82 11.15
C GLY A 44 -0.31 5.42 12.62
N HIS A 45 -0.34 4.12 12.94
CA HIS A 45 -0.21 3.63 14.31
C HIS A 45 1.21 3.85 14.84
N THR A 46 2.24 3.43 14.10
CA THR A 46 3.63 3.53 14.53
C THR A 46 4.05 4.98 14.75
N CYS A 47 3.72 5.90 13.83
CA CYS A 47 4.05 7.31 13.96
C CYS A 47 3.38 7.99 15.18
N ARG A 48 2.18 7.56 15.57
CA ARG A 48 1.50 8.10 16.76
C ARG A 48 1.98 7.48 18.06
N HIS A 49 2.35 6.20 18.04
CA HIS A 49 2.87 5.50 19.22
C HIS A 49 4.30 5.94 19.57
N LYS A 50 5.10 6.31 18.55
CA LYS A 50 6.50 6.75 18.70
C LYS A 50 7.40 5.72 19.40
N GLY A 51 7.13 4.43 19.16
CA GLY A 51 7.95 3.31 19.65
C GLY A 51 9.21 3.04 18.81
N LEU A 52 9.81 1.87 19.01
CA LEU A 52 10.99 1.43 18.25
C LEU A 52 10.71 1.36 16.73
N GLU A 53 9.50 0.95 16.32
CA GLU A 53 9.19 0.89 14.89
C GLU A 53 9.17 2.27 14.24
N HIS A 54 8.79 3.31 14.98
CA HIS A 54 8.84 4.68 14.50
C HIS A 54 10.29 5.08 14.21
N LEU A 55 11.19 4.87 15.16
CA LEU A 55 12.63 5.14 15.00
C LEU A 55 13.25 4.30 13.88
N ALA A 56 12.85 3.05 13.71
CA ALA A 56 13.34 2.21 12.62
C ALA A 56 12.91 2.71 11.23
N ILE A 57 11.74 3.36 11.14
CA ILE A 57 11.19 3.85 9.87
C ILE A 57 11.67 5.28 9.55
N THR A 58 11.78 6.16 10.55
CA THR A 58 12.13 7.58 10.36
C THR A 58 13.57 7.92 10.75
N GLY A 59 14.25 7.04 11.46
CA GLY A 59 15.59 7.28 11.96
C GLY A 59 16.61 7.33 10.84
N GLU A 60 17.47 8.34 10.88
CA GLU A 60 18.66 8.42 10.07
C GLU A 60 19.85 7.95 10.91
N ILE A 61 20.70 7.11 10.33
CA ILE A 61 21.94 6.66 10.95
C ILE A 61 23.03 7.59 10.45
N GLU A 62 23.84 8.12 11.37
CA GLU A 62 24.97 8.97 11.01
C GLU A 62 25.99 8.19 10.16
N GLY A 63 26.42 8.79 9.06
CA GLY A 63 27.40 8.20 8.14
C GLY A 63 26.90 8.10 6.70
N LYS A 64 27.65 7.36 5.88
CA LYS A 64 27.32 7.15 4.46
C LYS A 64 26.49 5.89 4.30
N ASP A 65 25.48 5.96 3.43
CA ASP A 65 24.67 4.81 3.05
C ASP A 65 25.54 3.65 2.54
N SER A 66 25.31 2.47 3.12
CA SER A 66 26.00 1.25 2.72
C SER A 66 25.63 0.85 1.28
N ARG A 67 26.58 0.27 0.56
CA ARG A 67 26.31 -0.31 -0.77
C ARG A 67 25.24 -1.40 -0.64
N GLY A 68 24.26 -1.39 -1.55
CA GLY A 68 23.16 -2.36 -1.54
C GLY A 68 21.92 -1.93 -0.73
N LYS A 69 21.93 -0.74 -0.11
CA LYS A 69 20.71 -0.17 0.50
C LYS A 69 19.59 -0.06 -0.54
N GLN A 70 18.37 -0.37 -0.13
CA GLN A 70 17.20 -0.26 -0.99
C GLN A 70 17.02 1.20 -1.44
N ARG A 71 16.88 1.42 -2.76
CA ARG A 71 16.75 2.76 -3.35
C ARG A 71 15.44 3.47 -3.02
N ILE A 72 14.39 2.72 -2.71
CA ILE A 72 13.08 3.23 -2.36
C ILE A 72 12.76 2.74 -0.96
N THR A 73 12.68 3.67 -0.02
CA THR A 73 12.31 3.37 1.36
C THR A 73 10.83 3.00 1.48
N PHE A 74 10.45 2.40 2.61
CA PHE A 74 9.04 2.09 2.90
C PHE A 74 8.16 3.36 2.81
N ILE A 75 8.60 4.47 3.40
CA ILE A 75 7.89 5.76 3.36
C ILE A 75 7.76 6.27 1.93
N GLU A 76 8.85 6.28 1.15
CA GLU A 76 8.82 6.76 -0.24
C GLU A 76 7.89 5.91 -1.11
N ASN A 77 7.87 4.59 -0.91
CA ASN A 77 6.94 3.72 -1.60
C ASN A 77 5.49 4.10 -1.26
N LEU A 78 5.14 4.19 0.03
CA LEU A 78 3.80 4.60 0.46
C LEU A 78 3.40 5.97 -0.09
N LYS A 79 4.30 6.95 -0.02
CA LYS A 79 4.08 8.31 -0.54
C LYS A 79 3.80 8.29 -2.05
N SER A 80 4.53 7.46 -2.80
CA SER A 80 4.45 7.42 -4.27
C SER A 80 3.05 7.13 -4.81
N TRP A 81 2.29 6.27 -4.13
CA TRP A 81 0.95 5.87 -4.56
C TRP A 81 -0.17 6.47 -3.71
N ALA A 82 0.08 6.92 -2.47
CA ALA A 82 -0.95 7.47 -1.61
C ALA A 82 -1.27 8.95 -1.89
N ILE A 83 -0.25 9.76 -2.19
CA ILE A 83 -0.39 11.22 -2.37
C ILE A 83 0.06 11.65 -3.78
N GLY A 84 0.74 10.76 -4.50
CA GLY A 84 1.43 11.11 -5.74
C GLY A 84 2.71 11.92 -5.47
N LYS A 85 3.54 12.09 -6.50
CA LYS A 85 4.85 12.75 -6.40
C LYS A 85 4.82 14.24 -6.00
N SER A 86 3.62 14.86 -5.96
CA SER A 86 3.47 16.32 -6.00
C SER A 86 3.32 17.02 -4.64
N SER A 87 3.19 16.31 -3.51
CA SER A 87 2.98 16.97 -2.21
C SER A 87 4.27 17.09 -1.39
N ASN A 88 4.66 18.34 -1.13
CA ASN A 88 5.77 18.74 -0.26
C ASN A 88 5.41 18.67 1.24
N ASN A 89 4.19 18.28 1.61
CA ASN A 89 3.84 18.10 3.02
C ASN A 89 4.60 16.92 3.63
N ASN A 90 5.00 17.11 4.88
CA ASN A 90 5.72 16.12 5.67
C ASN A 90 4.77 14.92 5.92
N PHE A 91 4.91 13.85 5.13
CA PHE A 91 4.00 12.69 5.12
C PHE A 91 3.81 12.09 6.52
N ILE A 92 4.86 12.13 7.34
CA ILE A 92 4.83 11.71 8.74
C ILE A 92 3.95 12.64 9.58
N ARG A 93 3.97 13.97 9.38
CA ARG A 93 3.07 14.89 10.11
C ARG A 93 1.60 14.64 9.78
N LEU A 94 1.28 14.25 8.55
CA LEU A 94 -0.10 13.89 8.17
C LEU A 94 -0.64 12.71 8.98
N THR A 95 0.22 11.80 9.44
CA THR A 95 -0.20 10.66 10.26
C THR A 95 -0.68 11.05 11.66
N GLU A 96 -0.29 12.23 12.15
CA GLU A 96 -0.67 12.71 13.48
C GLU A 96 -2.15 13.09 13.53
N ASN A 97 -2.68 13.65 12.44
CA ASN A 97 -4.10 13.97 12.30
C ASN A 97 -4.90 12.71 11.90
N ARG A 98 -5.60 12.13 12.88
CA ARG A 98 -6.40 10.91 12.68
C ARG A 98 -7.53 11.06 11.64
N PHE A 99 -8.12 12.25 11.54
CA PHE A 99 -9.24 12.50 10.62
C PHE A 99 -8.74 12.52 9.17
N GLU A 100 -7.74 13.35 8.89
CA GLU A 100 -7.11 13.45 7.56
C GLU A 100 -6.49 12.12 7.14
N TRP A 101 -5.79 11.44 8.07
CA TRP A 101 -5.20 10.12 7.80
C TRP A 101 -6.25 9.05 7.49
N GLY A 102 -7.36 9.04 8.23
CA GLY A 102 -8.48 8.13 8.01
C GLY A 102 -9.14 8.36 6.65
N ASN A 103 -9.36 9.62 6.28
CA ASN A 103 -9.91 10.00 4.97
C ASN A 103 -8.96 9.57 3.84
N MET A 104 -7.65 9.78 4.00
CA MET A 104 -6.65 9.33 3.03
C MET A 104 -6.68 7.80 2.84
N ILE A 105 -6.76 7.02 3.92
CA ILE A 105 -6.84 5.55 3.83
C ILE A 105 -8.10 5.09 3.10
N ALA A 106 -9.23 5.77 3.30
CA ALA A 106 -10.49 5.42 2.65
C ALA A 106 -10.47 5.64 1.13
N ASN A 107 -9.68 6.63 0.69
CA ASN A 107 -9.56 7.04 -0.72
C ASN A 107 -8.45 6.27 -1.49
N VAL A 108 -7.81 5.30 -0.84
CA VAL A 108 -6.83 4.36 -1.43
C VAL A 108 -7.50 3.05 -1.79
#